data_AF-A0A6L6QLD0-F1
#
_entry.id   AF-A0A6L6QLD0-F1
#
_cell.length_a   1.000
_cell.length_b   1.000
_cell.length_c   1.000
_cell.angle_alpha   90.00
_cell.angle_beta   90.00
_cell.angle_gamma   90.00
#
_symmetry.space_group_name_H-M   'P 1'
#
loop_
_entity.id
_entity.type
_entity.pdbx_description
1 polymer ?
#
loop_
_entity_poly.entity_id
_entity_poly.type
_entity_poly.pdbx_seq_one_letter_code
_entity_poly.pdbx_strand_id
1 'polypeptide(L)'
;MWSIVPSLVAAALVVAPLSVAYAEEDTPRVLQEPLIGLKYEQRWVQFEPVEPNLLSSCPTLADRESIRSRWFIYAKAEDKSRAAFYVVGGYSVRTRPSPPDLPKFELDSHGVIFSIKDGQCMVFEEEAIRMFEPELAGEIPDEVLQALARDNANRLVAAFGSKAKVEQLLRNQHVAISKLPFALREAYLAILK
;
A
#
# COMPACT_ATOMS: atom_id res chain seq x y z
N MET A 1 -18.04 -79.69 -18.84
CA MET A 1 -19.01 -78.60 -19.05
C MET A 1 -18.82 -77.57 -17.94
N TRP A 2 -18.68 -76.31 -18.35
CA TRP A 2 -18.86 -75.06 -17.60
C TRP A 2 -17.65 -74.48 -16.83
N SER A 3 -16.99 -73.56 -17.55
CA SER A 3 -16.12 -72.49 -17.06
C SER A 3 -16.90 -71.48 -16.22
N ILE A 4 -16.26 -70.92 -15.19
CA ILE A 4 -16.69 -69.67 -14.55
C ILE A 4 -15.46 -68.76 -14.44
N VAL A 5 -15.49 -67.66 -15.17
CA VAL A 5 -14.53 -66.56 -15.10
C VAL A 5 -15.11 -65.50 -14.16
N PRO A 6 -14.41 -65.05 -13.10
CA PRO A 6 -14.87 -63.91 -12.33
C PRO A 6 -14.40 -62.61 -12.99
N SER A 7 -15.35 -61.81 -13.47
CA SER A 7 -15.15 -60.42 -13.88
C SER A 7 -14.81 -59.54 -12.67
N LEU A 8 -13.60 -59.00 -12.65
CA LEU A 8 -13.19 -57.91 -11.76
C LEU A 8 -13.73 -56.59 -12.29
N VAL A 9 -14.75 -56.04 -11.65
CA VAL A 9 -15.25 -54.68 -11.88
C VAL A 9 -14.36 -53.72 -11.09
N ALA A 10 -13.46 -53.02 -11.77
CA ALA A 10 -12.67 -51.94 -11.19
C ALA A 10 -13.53 -50.67 -11.09
N ALA A 11 -13.92 -50.30 -9.88
CA ALA A 11 -14.59 -49.03 -9.61
C ALA A 11 -13.55 -47.89 -9.61
N ALA A 12 -13.49 -47.13 -10.70
CA ALA A 12 -12.69 -45.92 -10.78
C ALA A 12 -13.38 -44.78 -9.99
N LEU A 13 -12.85 -44.48 -8.81
CA LEU A 13 -13.20 -43.28 -8.05
C LEU A 13 -12.64 -42.05 -8.78
N VAL A 14 -13.52 -41.34 -9.49
CA VAL A 14 -13.21 -40.02 -10.07
C VAL A 14 -13.22 -39.00 -8.93
N VAL A 15 -12.03 -38.64 -8.45
CA VAL A 15 -11.85 -37.49 -7.55
C VAL A 15 -11.94 -36.22 -8.41
N ALA A 16 -13.12 -35.61 -8.46
CA ALA A 16 -13.30 -34.31 -9.09
C ALA A 16 -12.60 -33.24 -8.22
N PRO A 17 -11.69 -32.42 -8.77
CA PRO A 17 -11.14 -31.30 -8.03
C PRO A 17 -12.26 -30.29 -7.79
N LEU A 18 -12.60 -30.08 -6.53
CA LEU A 18 -13.40 -28.93 -6.10
C LEU A 18 -12.57 -27.68 -6.37
N SER A 19 -12.72 -27.11 -7.55
CA SER A 19 -12.28 -25.74 -7.83
C SER A 19 -13.11 -24.83 -6.94
N VAL A 20 -12.59 -24.53 -5.75
CA VAL A 20 -13.10 -23.46 -4.91
C VAL A 20 -12.87 -22.17 -5.69
N ALA A 21 -13.91 -21.68 -6.35
CA ALA A 21 -13.93 -20.33 -6.88
C ALA A 21 -13.83 -19.39 -5.67
N TYR A 22 -12.61 -18.95 -5.36
CA TYR A 22 -12.43 -17.79 -4.49
C TYR A 22 -13.13 -16.63 -5.19
N ALA A 23 -14.28 -16.22 -4.66
CA ALA A 23 -14.87 -14.95 -5.02
C ALA A 23 -13.79 -13.89 -4.81
N GLU A 24 -13.35 -13.26 -5.90
CA GLU A 24 -12.44 -12.13 -5.86
C GLU A 24 -13.12 -11.10 -4.94
N GLU A 25 -12.54 -10.88 -3.76
CA GLU A 25 -13.06 -9.90 -2.82
C GLU A 25 -13.04 -8.57 -3.56
N ASP A 26 -14.21 -7.94 -3.78
CA ASP A 26 -14.26 -6.62 -4.41
C ASP A 26 -13.25 -5.73 -3.68
N THR A 27 -12.18 -5.30 -4.36
CA THR A 27 -11.24 -4.31 -3.83
C THR A 27 -11.44 -3.00 -4.58
N PRO A 28 -11.07 -1.84 -4.00
CA PRO A 28 -11.04 -0.60 -4.74
C PRO A 28 -10.24 -0.75 -6.03
N ARG A 29 -10.84 -0.37 -7.16
CA ARG A 29 -10.17 -0.45 -8.45
C ARG A 29 -9.01 0.53 -8.55
N VAL A 30 -9.21 1.74 -8.02
CA VAL A 30 -8.26 2.86 -8.10
C VAL A 30 -7.87 3.30 -6.71
N LEU A 31 -6.58 3.40 -6.47
CA LEU A 31 -5.98 3.97 -5.26
C LEU A 31 -5.20 5.24 -5.61
N GLN A 32 -4.77 5.97 -4.59
CA GLN A 32 -3.97 7.18 -4.72
C GLN A 32 -2.69 7.07 -3.90
N GLU A 33 -1.57 7.41 -4.51
CA GLU A 33 -0.29 7.59 -3.83
C GLU A 33 -0.35 8.86 -2.96
N PRO A 34 0.04 8.79 -1.66
CA PRO A 34 -0.25 9.85 -0.70
C PRO A 34 0.64 11.10 -0.80
N LEU A 35 1.86 11.03 -1.34
CA LEU A 35 2.81 12.14 -1.33
C LEU A 35 2.68 13.09 -2.53
N ILE A 36 2.22 12.57 -3.67
CA ILE A 36 2.07 13.34 -4.92
C ILE A 36 0.67 13.24 -5.53
N GLY A 37 -0.23 12.47 -4.91
CA GLY A 37 -1.61 12.34 -5.35
C GLY A 37 -1.79 11.53 -6.64
N LEU A 38 -0.81 10.70 -7.00
CA LEU A 38 -0.86 9.92 -8.23
C LEU A 38 -1.86 8.77 -8.12
N LYS A 39 -2.89 8.76 -8.97
CA LYS A 39 -3.90 7.70 -9.00
C LYS A 39 -3.43 6.52 -9.83
N TYR A 40 -3.76 5.31 -9.40
CA TYR A 40 -3.35 4.08 -10.09
C TYR A 40 -4.37 2.96 -9.93
N GLU A 41 -4.44 2.07 -10.92
CA GLU A 41 -5.26 0.87 -10.83
C GLU A 41 -4.52 -0.23 -10.06
N GLN A 42 -5.08 -0.67 -8.94
CA GLN A 42 -4.43 -1.61 -8.01
C GLN A 42 -4.07 -2.95 -8.66
N ARG A 43 -4.85 -3.40 -9.65
CA ARG A 43 -4.58 -4.64 -10.40
C ARG A 43 -3.30 -4.61 -11.23
N TRP A 44 -2.81 -3.43 -11.60
CA TRP A 44 -1.63 -3.26 -12.46
C TRP A 44 -0.39 -2.80 -11.70
N VAL A 45 -0.60 -2.19 -10.54
CA VAL A 45 0.46 -1.55 -9.76
C VAL A 45 0.30 -2.02 -8.32
N GLN A 46 1.28 -2.77 -7.85
CA GLN A 46 1.27 -3.34 -6.51
C GLN A 46 2.42 -2.74 -5.71
N PHE A 47 2.06 -2.06 -4.63
CA PHE A 47 3.00 -1.67 -3.59
C PHE A 47 3.11 -2.77 -2.55
N GLU A 48 4.22 -2.77 -1.83
CA GLU A 48 4.47 -3.69 -0.73
C GLU A 48 3.40 -3.52 0.36
N PRO A 49 2.65 -4.57 0.74
CA PRO A 49 1.70 -4.46 1.85
C PRO A 49 2.43 -4.28 3.17
N VAL A 50 1.81 -3.59 4.13
CA VAL A 50 2.34 -3.52 5.49
C VAL A 50 2.19 -4.88 6.16
N GLU A 51 3.30 -5.42 6.66
CA GLU A 51 3.27 -6.70 7.38
C GLU A 51 2.50 -6.58 8.71
N PRO A 52 1.70 -7.60 9.10
CA PRO A 52 0.91 -7.55 10.34
C PRO A 52 1.74 -7.37 11.61
N ASN A 53 2.98 -7.88 11.64
CA ASN A 53 3.93 -7.69 12.75
C ASN A 53 4.27 -6.20 12.96
N LEU A 54 4.35 -5.40 11.90
CA LEU A 54 4.66 -3.99 11.95
C LEU A 54 3.50 -3.21 12.60
N LEU A 55 2.27 -3.56 12.23
CA LEU A 55 1.06 -2.97 12.79
C LEU A 55 0.79 -3.37 14.24
N SER A 56 1.34 -4.51 14.69
CA SER A 56 1.19 -4.95 16.09
C SER A 56 1.79 -3.96 17.09
N SER A 57 2.80 -3.19 16.67
CA SER A 57 3.39 -2.09 17.44
C SER A 57 2.62 -0.78 17.33
N CYS A 58 1.67 -0.65 16.39
CA CYS A 58 0.97 0.58 16.03
C CYS A 58 -0.57 0.48 16.23
N PRO A 59 -1.10 0.56 17.46
CA PRO A 59 -2.53 0.41 17.74
C PRO A 59 -3.45 1.36 16.94
N THR A 60 -2.96 2.54 16.58
CA THR A 60 -3.71 3.53 15.79
C THR A 60 -4.01 3.04 14.37
N LEU A 61 -3.13 2.22 13.80
CA LEU A 61 -3.23 1.69 12.43
C LEU A 61 -3.77 0.26 12.38
N ALA A 62 -4.00 -0.36 13.54
CA ALA A 62 -4.51 -1.71 13.66
C ALA A 62 -6.00 -1.81 13.30
N ASP A 63 -6.39 -2.98 12.78
CA ASP A 63 -7.78 -3.32 12.51
C ASP A 63 -8.65 -3.19 13.76
N ARG A 64 -9.92 -2.80 13.56
CA ARG A 64 -10.95 -2.75 14.59
C ARG A 64 -12.13 -3.64 14.18
N GLU A 65 -13.04 -3.94 15.10
CA GLU A 65 -14.17 -4.84 14.82
C GLU A 65 -15.01 -4.39 13.60
N SER A 66 -15.21 -3.08 13.45
CA SER A 66 -16.01 -2.48 12.39
C SER A 66 -15.24 -2.20 11.09
N ILE A 67 -13.90 -2.16 11.12
CA ILE A 67 -13.05 -1.70 10.02
C ILE A 67 -11.78 -2.53 9.93
N ARG A 68 -11.50 -3.07 8.74
CA ARG A 68 -10.23 -3.72 8.42
C ARG A 68 -9.46 -2.92 7.38
N SER A 69 -8.23 -2.56 7.66
CA SER A 69 -7.40 -1.75 6.79
C SER A 69 -6.48 -2.62 5.93
N ARG A 70 -6.16 -2.09 4.75
CA ARG A 70 -5.19 -2.64 3.80
C ARG A 70 -4.20 -1.53 3.51
N TRP A 71 -3.10 -1.56 4.25
CA TRP A 71 -2.03 -0.58 4.17
C TRP A 71 -0.95 -1.04 3.20
N PHE A 72 -0.43 -0.10 2.41
CA PHE A 72 0.69 -0.30 1.52
C PHE A 72 1.80 0.69 1.84
N ILE A 73 3.04 0.26 1.61
CA ILE A 73 4.24 1.04 1.91
C ILE A 73 4.68 1.80 0.67
N TYR A 74 4.55 3.12 0.75
CA TYR A 74 4.93 4.05 -0.30
C TYR A 74 6.33 4.62 -0.12
N ALA A 75 6.89 4.58 1.09
CA ALA A 75 8.29 4.90 1.36
C ALA A 75 8.79 4.28 2.67
N LYS A 76 10.09 4.03 2.76
CA LYS A 76 10.80 3.63 3.96
C LYS A 76 12.11 4.41 4.12
N ALA A 77 12.47 4.73 5.35
CA ALA A 77 13.77 5.27 5.70
C ALA A 77 14.19 4.80 7.09
N GLU A 78 15.47 4.93 7.41
CA GLU A 78 16.00 4.68 8.75
C GLU A 78 16.86 5.89 9.15
N ASP A 79 16.72 6.35 10.39
CA ASP A 79 17.58 7.41 10.93
C ASP A 79 18.89 6.84 11.50
N LYS A 80 19.77 7.73 11.99
CA LYS A 80 21.05 7.32 12.61
C LYS A 80 20.86 6.56 13.93
N SER A 81 19.69 6.67 14.54
CA SER A 81 19.33 6.00 15.79
C SER A 81 18.62 4.65 15.59
N ARG A 82 18.58 4.16 14.34
CA ARG A 82 17.92 2.91 13.92
C ARG A 82 16.39 2.96 14.04
N ALA A 83 15.79 4.14 14.16
CA ALA A 83 14.35 4.30 14.04
C ALA A 83 13.96 4.14 12.56
N ALA A 84 13.04 3.23 12.28
CA ALA A 84 12.52 2.98 10.94
C ALA A 84 11.26 3.81 10.71
N PHE A 85 11.22 4.59 9.62
CA PHE A 85 10.12 5.45 9.23
C PHE A 85 9.43 4.87 7.99
N TYR A 86 8.10 4.97 7.96
CA TYR A 86 7.27 4.42 6.90
C TYR A 86 6.24 5.46 6.47
N VAL A 87 6.12 5.67 5.16
CA VAL A 87 4.96 6.35 4.57
C VAL A 87 4.00 5.27 4.12
N VAL A 88 2.77 5.28 4.65
CA VAL A 88 1.74 4.32 4.28
C VAL A 88 0.45 5.00 3.87
N GLY A 89 -0.35 4.28 3.10
CA GLY A 89 -1.71 4.66 2.70
C GLY A 89 -2.44 3.44 2.17
N GLY A 90 -3.69 3.58 1.72
CA GLY A 90 -4.43 2.45 1.18
C GLY A 90 -5.93 2.61 1.31
N TYR A 91 -6.60 1.61 1.88
CA TYR A 91 -8.04 1.66 2.09
C TYR A 91 -8.49 0.82 3.29
N SER A 92 -9.69 1.11 3.75
CA SER A 92 -10.36 0.46 4.86
C SER A 92 -11.66 -0.17 4.38
N VAL A 93 -11.93 -1.40 4.81
CA VAL A 93 -13.13 -2.19 4.51
C VAL A 93 -14.05 -2.17 5.73
N ARG A 94 -15.27 -1.67 5.54
CA ARG A 94 -16.30 -1.70 6.58
C ARG A 94 -16.93 -3.08 6.65
N THR A 95 -16.92 -3.71 7.81
CA THR A 95 -17.46 -5.06 8.00
C THR A 95 -18.99 -5.06 8.00
N ARG A 96 -19.61 -3.99 8.50
CA ARG A 96 -21.06 -3.75 8.51
C ARG A 96 -21.34 -2.25 8.28
N PRO A 97 -21.38 -1.77 7.03
CA PRO A 97 -21.68 -0.36 6.76
C PRO A 97 -23.09 -0.02 7.26
N SER A 98 -23.20 1.06 8.03
CA SER A 98 -24.47 1.60 8.53
C SER A 98 -24.40 3.13 8.47
N PRO A 99 -25.33 3.80 7.77
CA PRO A 99 -26.46 3.25 7.02
C PRO A 99 -26.05 2.40 5.78
N PRO A 100 -26.94 1.60 5.18
CA PRO A 100 -26.60 0.64 4.11
C PRO A 100 -26.06 1.25 2.81
N ASP A 101 -26.30 2.54 2.58
CA ASP A 101 -25.78 3.33 1.46
C ASP A 101 -24.35 3.83 1.69
N LEU A 102 -23.80 3.64 2.89
CA LEU A 102 -22.45 4.05 3.20
C LEU A 102 -21.45 3.17 2.42
N PRO A 103 -20.44 3.75 1.73
CA PRO A 103 -19.51 2.99 0.93
C PRO A 103 -18.82 1.87 1.73
N LYS A 104 -18.74 0.68 1.13
CA LYS A 104 -18.01 -0.47 1.72
C LYS A 104 -16.53 -0.14 1.95
N PHE A 105 -15.93 0.64 1.05
CA PHE A 105 -14.54 1.05 1.11
C PHE A 105 -14.41 2.53 1.48
N GLU A 106 -13.49 2.79 2.39
CA GLU A 106 -12.98 4.12 2.67
C GLU A 106 -11.55 4.20 2.12
N LEU A 107 -11.33 5.07 1.15
CA LEU A 107 -10.01 5.25 0.54
C LEU A 107 -9.22 6.25 1.36
N ASP A 108 -7.96 5.91 1.65
CA ASP A 108 -7.01 6.86 2.21
C ASP A 108 -6.14 7.43 1.09
N SER A 109 -6.40 8.69 0.76
CA SER A 109 -5.67 9.45 -0.26
C SER A 109 -4.54 10.32 0.29
N HIS A 110 -4.42 10.45 1.61
CA HIS A 110 -3.50 11.38 2.27
C HIS A 110 -2.34 10.65 2.95
N GLY A 111 -2.56 9.40 3.34
CA GLY A 111 -1.55 8.59 4.00
C GLY A 111 -1.12 9.15 5.34
N VAL A 112 -0.19 8.44 5.96
CA VAL A 112 0.39 8.81 7.25
C VAL A 112 1.85 8.39 7.30
N ILE A 113 2.64 9.13 8.08
CA ILE A 113 3.98 8.69 8.46
C ILE A 113 3.91 8.08 9.86
N PHE A 114 4.59 6.97 10.05
CA PHE A 114 4.88 6.48 11.39
C PHE A 114 6.33 6.02 11.49
N SER A 115 6.84 6.00 12.71
CA SER A 115 8.15 5.44 13.03
C SER A 115 8.03 4.27 14.00
N ILE A 116 8.97 3.34 13.90
CA ILE A 116 9.16 2.27 14.87
C ILE A 116 10.59 2.32 15.39
N LYS A 117 10.71 2.33 16.71
CA LYS A 117 11.97 2.28 17.44
C LYS A 117 11.81 1.43 18.68
N ASP A 118 12.70 0.45 18.87
CA ASP A 118 12.68 -0.44 20.03
C ASP A 118 11.31 -1.10 20.29
N GLY A 119 10.60 -1.44 19.20
CA GLY A 119 9.26 -2.04 19.23
C GLY A 119 8.11 -1.07 19.54
N GLN A 120 8.40 0.21 19.79
CA GLN A 120 7.41 1.26 20.00
C GLN A 120 7.09 1.96 18.69
N CYS A 121 5.81 2.23 18.46
CA CYS A 121 5.34 2.98 17.30
C CYS A 121 4.94 4.40 17.68
N MET A 122 5.37 5.36 16.86
CA MET A 122 4.91 6.75 16.91
C MET A 122 4.29 7.09 15.55
N VAL A 123 3.01 7.43 15.55
CA VAL A 123 2.30 7.90 14.36
C VAL A 123 2.30 9.42 14.37
N PHE A 124 2.69 10.04 13.26
CA PHE A 124 2.63 11.48 13.08
C PHE A 124 1.21 11.87 12.68
N GLU A 125 0.62 12.86 13.34
CA GLU A 125 -0.82 13.15 13.25
C GLU A 125 -1.23 13.82 11.94
N GLU A 126 -0.28 14.44 11.25
CA GLU A 126 -0.51 15.17 10.01
C GLU A 126 -0.46 14.25 8.78
N GLU A 127 -1.13 14.69 7.71
CA GLU A 127 -1.11 13.99 6.42
C GLU A 127 0.33 13.81 5.92
N ALA A 128 0.61 12.68 5.27
CA ALA A 128 1.99 12.34 4.92
C ALA A 128 2.70 13.41 4.08
N ILE A 129 1.98 14.07 3.16
CA ILE A 129 2.55 15.16 2.35
C ILE A 129 2.87 16.41 3.19
N ARG A 130 2.04 16.73 4.20
CA ARG A 130 2.23 17.91 5.05
C ARG A 130 3.51 17.82 5.88
N MET A 131 3.92 16.61 6.26
CA MET A 131 5.17 16.38 7.00
C MET A 131 6.42 16.85 6.26
N PHE A 132 6.34 17.13 4.96
CA PHE A 132 7.43 17.68 4.16
C PHE A 132 7.43 19.21 4.10
N GLU A 133 6.44 19.87 4.70
CA GLU A 133 6.31 21.32 4.69
C GLU A 133 7.13 21.99 5.80
N PRO A 134 7.68 23.21 5.57
CA PRO A 134 8.53 23.89 6.54
C PRO A 134 7.87 24.15 7.91
N GLU A 135 6.55 24.29 7.94
CA GLU A 135 5.80 24.57 9.17
C GLU A 135 5.83 23.42 10.19
N LEU A 136 6.08 22.19 9.73
CA LEU A 136 6.19 20.97 10.57
C LEU A 136 7.65 20.52 10.76
N ALA A 137 8.60 21.41 10.45
CA ALA A 137 10.02 21.12 10.61
C ALA A 137 10.37 20.73 12.06
N GLY A 138 11.16 19.68 12.22
CA GLY A 138 11.64 19.18 13.51
C GLY A 138 10.83 18.02 14.09
N GLU A 139 9.64 17.70 13.55
CA GLU A 139 8.92 16.47 13.93
C GLU A 139 9.62 15.22 13.39
N ILE A 140 10.06 15.29 12.13
CA ILE A 140 10.88 14.28 11.48
C ILE A 140 12.19 14.95 11.03
N PRO A 141 13.36 14.33 11.28
CA PRO A 141 14.63 14.88 10.79
C PRO A 141 14.64 15.07 9.27
N ASP A 142 15.16 16.20 8.79
CA ASP A 142 15.20 16.53 7.37
C ASP A 142 15.88 15.44 6.52
N GLU A 143 16.94 14.80 7.05
CA GLU A 143 17.61 13.71 6.34
C GLU A 143 16.71 12.49 6.13
N VAL A 144 15.77 12.24 7.06
CA VAL A 144 14.78 11.16 6.97
C VAL A 144 13.73 11.53 5.94
N LEU A 145 13.20 12.75 5.97
CA LEU A 145 12.25 13.23 4.96
C LEU A 145 12.85 13.14 3.55
N GLN A 146 14.09 13.60 3.37
CA GLN A 146 14.78 13.46 2.09
C GLN A 146 14.97 12.00 1.67
N ALA A 147 15.25 11.10 2.62
CA ALA A 147 15.36 9.67 2.33
C ALA A 147 14.01 9.05 1.93
N LEU A 148 12.92 9.39 2.63
CA LEU A 148 11.57 8.97 2.30
C LEU A 148 11.15 9.46 0.90
N ALA A 149 11.42 10.73 0.57
CA ALA A 149 11.14 11.28 -0.75
C ALA A 149 11.86 10.52 -1.88
N ARG A 150 13.15 10.20 -1.68
CA ARG A 150 13.93 9.40 -2.64
C ARG A 150 13.40 7.98 -2.78
N ASP A 151 13.12 7.30 -1.66
CA ASP A 151 12.59 5.95 -1.67
C ASP A 151 11.22 5.90 -2.36
N ASN A 152 10.35 6.88 -2.09
CA ASN A 152 9.04 7.01 -2.73
C ASN A 152 9.13 7.09 -4.26
N ALA A 153 9.95 8.02 -4.78
CA ALA A 153 10.13 8.18 -6.22
C ALA A 153 10.74 6.90 -6.86
N ASN A 154 11.67 6.22 -6.18
CA ASN A 154 12.22 4.95 -6.64
C ASN A 154 11.17 3.83 -6.67
N ARG A 155 10.36 3.71 -5.62
CA ARG A 155 9.26 2.73 -5.53
C ARG A 155 8.23 2.95 -6.62
N LEU A 156 7.92 4.20 -6.96
CA LEU A 156 7.04 4.50 -8.09
C LEU A 156 7.63 4.04 -9.42
N VAL A 157 8.89 4.35 -9.69
CA VAL A 157 9.55 3.87 -10.91
C VAL A 157 9.54 2.36 -10.99
N ALA A 158 9.80 1.66 -9.88
CA ALA A 158 9.74 0.21 -9.81
C ALA A 158 8.31 -0.32 -10.05
N ALA A 159 7.32 0.23 -9.36
CA ALA A 159 5.93 -0.21 -9.43
C ALA A 159 5.28 0.02 -10.81
N PHE A 160 5.69 1.09 -11.51
CA PHE A 160 5.23 1.41 -12.86
C PHE A 160 6.16 0.90 -13.97
N GLY A 161 7.27 0.25 -13.59
CA GLY A 161 8.22 -0.43 -14.48
C GLY A 161 9.23 0.47 -15.20
N SER A 162 9.04 1.80 -15.27
CA SER A 162 10.04 2.70 -15.85
C SER A 162 9.82 4.17 -15.49
N LYS A 163 10.89 4.97 -15.56
CA LYS A 163 10.85 6.43 -15.44
C LYS A 163 9.88 7.06 -16.44
N ALA A 164 10.01 6.71 -17.72
CA ALA A 164 9.17 7.25 -18.79
C ALA A 164 7.67 7.01 -18.55
N LYS A 165 7.30 5.85 -17.98
CA LYS A 165 5.91 5.56 -17.62
C LYS A 165 5.42 6.47 -16.48
N VAL A 166 6.23 6.67 -15.45
CA VAL A 166 5.91 7.59 -14.34
C VAL A 166 5.73 9.01 -14.88
N GLU A 167 6.66 9.51 -15.69
CA GLU A 167 6.53 10.86 -16.29
C GLU A 167 5.27 11.02 -17.12
N GLN A 168 4.92 10.02 -17.93
CA GLN A 168 3.69 10.03 -18.71
C GLN A 168 2.46 10.13 -17.80
N LEU A 169 2.44 9.37 -16.70
CA LEU A 169 1.33 9.38 -15.75
C LEU A 169 1.23 10.71 -15.01
N LEU A 170 2.36 11.28 -14.57
CA LEU A 170 2.40 12.60 -13.94
C LEU A 170 1.83 13.67 -14.86
N ARG A 171 2.20 13.66 -16.15
CA ARG A 171 1.65 14.59 -17.15
C ARG A 171 0.15 14.37 -17.37
N ASN A 172 -0.28 13.13 -17.57
CA ASN A 172 -1.70 12.81 -17.83
C ASN A 172 -2.60 13.19 -16.66
N GLN A 173 -2.09 13.09 -15.43
CA GLN A 173 -2.83 13.40 -14.21
C GLN A 173 -2.57 14.83 -13.70
N HIS A 174 -1.83 15.64 -14.46
CA HIS A 174 -1.52 17.04 -14.12
C HIS A 174 -0.84 17.20 -12.75
N VAL A 175 0.00 16.24 -12.34
CA VAL A 175 0.78 16.31 -11.10
C VAL A 175 1.94 17.29 -11.32
N ALA A 176 1.89 18.43 -10.62
CA ALA A 176 2.87 19.51 -10.76
C ALA A 176 4.06 19.32 -9.81
N ILE A 177 5.10 18.61 -10.26
CA ILE A 177 6.34 18.38 -9.47
C ILE A 177 6.96 19.68 -8.95
N SER A 178 6.86 20.78 -9.70
CA SER A 178 7.38 22.09 -9.28
C SER A 178 6.70 22.66 -8.03
N LYS A 179 5.45 22.24 -7.75
CA LYS A 179 4.66 22.68 -6.60
C LYS A 179 4.81 21.76 -5.38
N LEU A 180 5.55 20.65 -5.50
CA LEU A 180 5.78 19.77 -4.37
C LEU A 180 6.69 20.44 -3.32
N PRO A 181 6.58 20.03 -2.04
CA PRO A 181 7.55 20.36 -1.00
C PRO A 181 8.98 20.06 -1.43
N PHE A 182 9.94 20.81 -0.90
CA PHE A 182 11.33 20.83 -1.41
C PHE A 182 11.95 19.44 -1.56
N ALA A 183 11.89 18.61 -0.51
CA ALA A 183 12.50 17.28 -0.53
C ALA A 183 11.85 16.34 -1.57
N LEU A 184 10.52 16.39 -1.71
CA LEU A 184 9.79 15.64 -2.74
C LEU A 184 10.16 16.15 -4.15
N ARG A 185 10.12 17.46 -4.37
CA ARG A 185 10.50 18.05 -5.66
C ARG A 185 11.90 17.62 -6.09
N GLU A 186 12.90 17.72 -5.19
CA GLU A 186 14.27 17.34 -5.50
C GLU A 186 14.40 15.85 -5.82
N ALA A 187 13.74 14.99 -5.04
CA ALA A 187 13.78 13.54 -5.29
C ALA A 187 13.22 13.17 -6.67
N TYR A 188 12.06 13.72 -7.04
CA TYR A 188 11.45 13.44 -8.34
C TYR A 188 12.24 14.07 -9.50
N LEU A 189 12.78 15.27 -9.34
CA LEU A 189 13.66 15.86 -10.36
C LEU A 189 14.96 15.07 -10.55
N ALA A 190 15.51 14.46 -9.49
CA ALA A 190 16.71 13.63 -9.59
C ALA A 190 16.43 12.30 -10.31
N ILE A 191 15.28 11.68 -10.06
CA ILE A 191 14.94 10.37 -10.60
C ILE A 191 14.35 10.44 -12.00
N LEU A 192 13.64 11.51 -12.37
CA LEU A 192 13.00 11.63 -13.68
C LEU A 192 13.91 12.25 -14.76
N LYS A 193 15.08 12.79 -14.38
CA LYS A 193 16.17 13.08 -15.34
C LYS A 193 16.75 11.78 -15.92
#